data_AF-A0A841RER0-F1
#
_entry.id   AF-A0A841RER0-F1
#
_cell.length_a   1.000
_cell.length_b   1.000
_cell.length_c   1.000
_cell.angle_alpha   90.00
_cell.angle_beta   90.00
_cell.angle_gamma   90.00
#
_symmetry.space_group_name_H-M   'P 1'
#
loop_
_entity.id
_entity.type
_entity.pdbx_description
1 polymer ?
#
loop_
_entity_poly.entity_id
_entity_poly.type
_entity_poly.pdbx_seq_one_letter_code
_entity_poly.pdbx_strand_id
1 'polypeptide(L)'
;MKKVLLTAFLLISSITLFSQSIDLGDFPIGKWADEKWDAIWEFNSDNIRILDEQGNVIYDFQDKTIVDFKISPSTAGLELSFYCQETGKKYKFVKGLTSLDLNLIIDTDSGIHYETKMPKK
;
A
#
# COMPACT_ATOMS: atom_id res chain seq x y z
N MET A 1 -11.95 -51.04 27.88
CA MET A 1 -10.63 -50.38 27.79
C MET A 1 -10.21 -50.44 26.32
N LYS A 2 -9.87 -49.41 25.54
CA LYS A 2 -9.77 -47.94 25.66
C LYS A 2 -10.19 -47.41 24.27
N LYS A 3 -11.07 -46.41 24.20
CA LYS A 3 -11.37 -45.67 22.96
C LYS A 3 -10.17 -44.76 22.70
N VAL A 4 -9.47 -44.93 21.58
CA VAL A 4 -8.41 -43.99 21.18
C VAL A 4 -9.11 -42.85 20.44
N LEU A 5 -9.30 -41.74 21.15
CA LEU A 5 -9.82 -40.50 20.62
C LEU A 5 -8.77 -39.91 19.66
N LEU A 6 -9.18 -39.66 18.41
CA LEU A 6 -8.53 -38.66 17.56
C LEU A 6 -8.58 -37.31 18.29
N THR A 7 -7.47 -36.58 18.34
CA THR A 7 -7.50 -35.15 18.65
C THR A 7 -6.51 -34.46 17.72
N ALA A 8 -7.06 -33.93 16.63
CA ALA A 8 -6.39 -32.97 15.77
C ALA A 8 -6.15 -31.70 16.58
N PHE A 9 -4.89 -31.33 16.76
CA PHE A 9 -4.50 -30.06 17.36
C PHE A 9 -4.35 -29.04 16.23
N LEU A 10 -5.46 -28.46 15.77
CA LEU A 10 -5.43 -27.25 14.95
C LEU A 10 -5.16 -26.07 15.88
N LEU A 11 -3.89 -25.73 16.04
CA LEU A 11 -3.45 -24.46 16.60
C LEU A 11 -3.68 -23.39 15.51
N ILE A 12 -4.92 -22.91 15.39
CA ILE A 12 -5.17 -21.65 14.68
C ILE A 12 -4.74 -20.56 15.66
N SER A 13 -3.47 -20.17 15.60
CA SER A 13 -3.04 -18.92 16.21
C SER A 13 -3.78 -17.80 15.48
N SER A 14 -4.84 -17.29 16.08
CA SER A 14 -5.50 -16.06 15.68
C SER A 14 -4.52 -14.92 15.91
N ILE A 15 -3.63 -14.67 14.94
CA ILE A 15 -2.85 -13.44 14.91
C ILE A 15 -3.90 -12.36 14.71
N THR A 16 -4.23 -11.63 15.78
CA THR A 16 -5.01 -10.40 15.67
C THR A 16 -4.14 -9.43 14.89
N LEU A 17 -4.38 -9.36 13.58
CA LEU A 17 -3.74 -8.40 12.69
C LEU A 17 -4.31 -7.03 13.06
N PHE A 18 -3.52 -6.25 13.80
CA PHE A 18 -3.81 -4.83 13.99
C PHE A 18 -3.57 -4.16 12.64
N SER A 19 -4.64 -3.78 11.94
CA SER A 19 -4.54 -2.84 10.83
C SER A 19 -3.99 -1.53 11.39
N GLN A 20 -2.83 -1.09 10.89
CA GLN A 20 -2.35 0.25 11.20
C GLN A 20 -3.22 1.24 10.43
N SER A 21 -3.75 2.24 11.14
CA SER A 21 -4.44 3.35 10.49
C SER A 21 -3.48 4.09 9.58
N ILE A 22 -3.87 4.29 8.32
CA ILE A 22 -3.15 5.18 7.40
C ILE A 22 -3.30 6.61 7.94
N ASP A 23 -2.18 7.32 8.09
CA ASP A 23 -2.15 8.76 8.37
C ASP A 23 -1.13 9.37 7.42
N LEU A 24 -1.61 10.18 6.47
CA LEU A 24 -0.74 10.77 5.46
C LEU A 24 0.08 11.96 5.97
N GLY A 25 -0.16 12.50 7.17
CA GLY A 25 0.57 13.65 7.70
C GLY A 25 0.76 14.77 6.66
N ASP A 26 2.02 15.09 6.34
CA ASP A 26 2.40 16.11 5.37
C ASP A 26 2.50 15.60 3.92
N PHE A 27 2.24 14.31 3.66
CA PHE A 27 2.26 13.75 2.31
C PHE A 27 1.09 14.34 1.47
N PRO A 28 1.31 14.70 0.20
CA PRO A 28 0.30 15.40 -0.58
C PRO A 28 -0.94 14.53 -0.82
N ILE A 29 -2.11 15.13 -0.57
CA ILE A 29 -3.44 14.58 -0.86
C ILE A 29 -3.84 14.91 -2.31
N GLY A 30 -4.58 14.01 -2.96
CA GLY A 30 -5.07 14.20 -4.33
C GLY A 30 -5.01 12.93 -5.17
N LYS A 31 -5.00 13.11 -6.50
CA LYS A 31 -4.98 12.02 -7.48
C LYS A 31 -3.74 12.10 -8.38
N TRP A 32 -3.16 10.94 -8.65
CA TRP A 32 -2.03 10.79 -9.57
C TRP A 32 -2.27 9.61 -10.50
N ALA A 33 -1.93 9.78 -11.77
CA ALA A 33 -2.16 8.75 -12.77
C ALA A 33 -0.97 7.81 -12.87
N ASP A 34 -1.21 6.52 -12.76
CA ASP A 34 -0.31 5.49 -13.24
C ASP A 34 -0.69 5.12 -14.68
N GLU A 35 -0.18 5.88 -15.64
CA GLU A 35 -0.46 5.69 -17.07
C GLU A 35 0.08 4.36 -17.61
N LYS A 36 1.01 3.71 -16.92
CA LYS A 36 1.56 2.41 -17.34
C LYS A 36 0.64 1.25 -16.97
N TRP A 37 -0.28 1.47 -16.03
CA TRP A 37 -1.26 0.47 -15.59
C TRP A 37 -2.71 0.93 -15.77
N ASP A 38 -2.95 2.04 -16.47
CA ASP A 38 -4.27 2.64 -16.70
C ASP A 38 -5.07 2.82 -15.39
N ALA A 39 -4.39 3.28 -14.33
CA ALA A 39 -4.95 3.39 -12.98
C ALA A 39 -4.75 4.80 -12.40
N ILE A 40 -5.60 5.15 -11.43
CA ILE A 40 -5.48 6.40 -10.66
C ILE A 40 -5.24 6.05 -9.20
N TRP A 41 -4.15 6.56 -8.65
CA TRP A 41 -3.87 6.54 -7.21
C TRP A 41 -4.49 7.75 -6.55
N GLU A 42 -5.35 7.51 -5.57
CA GLU A 42 -5.97 8.54 -4.75
C GLU A 42 -5.43 8.46 -3.32
N PHE A 43 -4.97 9.59 -2.82
CA PHE A 43 -4.44 9.78 -1.48
C PHE A 43 -5.37 10.71 -0.71
N ASN A 44 -5.97 10.23 0.36
CA ASN A 44 -6.79 10.96 1.33
C ASN A 44 -6.09 10.94 2.69
N SER A 45 -6.41 11.87 3.59
CA SER A 45 -5.72 12.01 4.89
C SER A 45 -5.58 10.69 5.68
N ASP A 46 -6.55 9.79 5.55
CA ASP A 46 -6.68 8.55 6.29
C ASP A 46 -6.78 7.30 5.39
N ASN A 47 -6.56 7.43 4.08
CA ASN A 47 -6.71 6.31 3.15
C ASN A 47 -5.90 6.48 1.85
N ILE A 48 -5.57 5.35 1.23
CA ILE A 48 -5.02 5.25 -0.11
C ILE A 48 -5.95 4.35 -0.93
N ARG A 49 -6.26 4.73 -2.17
CA ARG A 49 -7.11 3.94 -3.06
C ARG A 49 -6.51 3.87 -4.47
N ILE A 50 -6.81 2.79 -5.16
CA ILE A 50 -6.54 2.61 -6.58
C ILE A 50 -7.89 2.60 -7.29
N LEU A 51 -8.05 3.47 -8.27
CA LEU A 51 -9.25 3.63 -9.08
C LEU A 51 -8.94 3.27 -10.53
N ASP A 52 -9.97 2.89 -11.29
CA ASP A 52 -9.91 2.91 -12.75
C ASP A 52 -10.04 4.35 -13.29
N GLU A 53 -9.89 4.52 -14.61
CA GLU A 53 -10.02 5.83 -15.25
C GLU A 53 -11.43 6.45 -15.16
N GLN A 54 -12.44 5.63 -14.88
CA GLN A 54 -13.83 6.07 -14.68
C GLN A 54 -14.12 6.43 -13.21
N GLY A 55 -13.16 6.20 -12.31
CA GLY A 55 -13.25 6.50 -10.89
C GLY A 55 -13.84 5.39 -10.03
N ASN A 56 -14.04 4.18 -10.56
CA ASN A 56 -14.45 3.04 -9.75
C ASN A 56 -13.28 2.51 -8.93
N VAL A 57 -13.54 2.08 -7.70
CA VAL A 57 -12.51 1.55 -6.81
C VAL A 57 -12.07 0.15 -7.28
N ILE A 58 -10.80 0.02 -7.66
CA ILE A 58 -10.13 -1.25 -7.93
C ILE A 58 -9.59 -1.85 -6.62
N TYR A 59 -9.01 -1.00 -5.77
CA TYR A 59 -8.42 -1.43 -4.51
C TYR A 59 -8.52 -0.34 -3.45
N ASP A 60 -8.94 -0.71 -2.25
CA ASP A 60 -9.03 0.19 -1.10
C ASP A 60 -8.12 -0.36 0.02
N PHE A 61 -7.25 0.49 0.54
CA PHE A 61 -6.28 0.10 1.55
C PHE A 61 -6.79 0.25 3.00
N GLN A 62 -7.94 0.90 3.23
CA GLN A 62 -8.47 1.21 4.57
C GLN A 62 -8.65 -0.03 5.46
N ASP A 63 -9.13 -1.13 4.88
CA ASP A 63 -9.40 -2.39 5.59
C ASP A 63 -8.33 -3.45 5.32
N LYS A 64 -7.10 -3.04 4.97
CA LYS A 64 -5.98 -3.94 4.67
C LYS A 64 -4.96 -3.96 5.80
N THR A 65 -4.18 -5.04 5.81
CA THR A 65 -3.09 -5.21 6.76
C THR A 65 -1.85 -4.55 6.21
N ILE A 66 -1.75 -3.25 6.51
CA ILE A 66 -0.57 -2.46 6.22
C ILE A 66 0.40 -2.52 7.39
N VAL A 67 1.67 -2.76 7.07
CA VAL A 67 2.78 -2.72 8.02
C VAL A 67 3.92 -1.85 7.48
N ASP A 68 4.84 -1.46 8.36
CA ASP A 68 5.97 -0.59 8.05
C ASP A 68 5.56 0.72 7.34
N PHE A 69 4.37 1.24 7.68
CA PHE A 69 3.90 2.51 7.15
C PHE A 69 4.80 3.63 7.67
N LYS A 70 5.38 4.39 6.76
CA LYS A 70 6.35 5.44 7.08
C LYS A 70 6.26 6.58 6.10
N ILE A 71 6.30 7.78 6.65
CA ILE A 71 6.56 9.01 5.91
C ILE A 71 7.85 9.60 6.43
N SER A 72 8.78 9.92 5.54
CA SER A 72 10.06 10.52 5.91
C SER A 72 10.63 11.44 4.84
N PRO A 73 11.36 12.48 5.24
CA PRO A 73 12.15 13.26 4.31
C PRO A 73 13.27 12.40 3.71
N SER A 74 13.61 12.69 2.46
CA SER A 74 14.74 12.12 1.73
C SER A 74 15.50 13.22 1.00
N THR A 75 16.67 12.90 0.43
CA THR A 75 17.43 13.85 -0.39
C THR A 75 16.70 14.23 -1.68
N ALA A 76 15.73 13.42 -2.12
CA ALA A 76 14.92 13.66 -3.31
C ALA A 76 13.60 14.41 -3.00
N GLY A 77 13.22 14.56 -1.73
CA GLY A 77 11.99 15.23 -1.30
C GLY A 77 11.31 14.51 -0.13
N LEU A 78 10.03 14.17 -0.27
CA LEU A 78 9.26 13.45 0.74
C LEU A 78 8.94 12.03 0.24
N GLU A 79 9.14 11.02 1.09
CA GLU A 79 8.88 9.63 0.78
C GLU A 79 7.78 9.06 1.68
N LEU A 80 6.80 8.40 1.08
CA LEU A 80 5.82 7.55 1.75
C LEU A 80 6.06 6.10 1.35
N SER A 81 6.09 5.19 2.31
CA SER A 81 6.25 3.76 2.03
C SER A 81 5.45 2.90 2.98
N PHE A 82 5.05 1.73 2.51
CA PHE A 82 4.38 0.71 3.32
C PHE A 82 4.40 -0.66 2.64
N TYR A 83 4.20 -1.72 3.40
CA TYR A 83 3.95 -3.08 2.87
C TYR A 83 2.48 -3.46 3.09
N CYS A 84 1.85 -4.02 2.07
CA CYS A 84 0.50 -4.60 2.17
C CYS A 84 0.61 -6.12 2.14
N GLN A 85 0.21 -6.78 3.23
CA GLN A 85 0.34 -8.23 3.35
C GLN A 85 -0.52 -8.98 2.33
N GLU A 86 -1.72 -8.46 2.05
CA GLU A 86 -2.68 -9.09 1.14
C GLU A 86 -2.19 -9.10 -0.30
N THR A 87 -1.38 -8.11 -0.71
CA THR A 87 -0.84 -8.04 -2.06
C THR A 87 0.59 -8.57 -2.17
N GLY A 88 1.29 -8.76 -1.04
CA GLY A 88 2.70 -9.15 -1.02
C GLY A 88 3.62 -8.10 -1.68
N LYS A 89 3.21 -6.82 -1.61
CA LYS A 89 3.88 -5.70 -2.30
C LYS A 89 4.34 -4.64 -1.30
N LYS A 90 5.54 -4.14 -1.53
CA LYS A 90 6.10 -2.93 -0.92
C LYS A 90 5.82 -1.78 -1.85
N TYR A 91 5.11 -0.77 -1.37
CA TYR A 91 4.81 0.44 -2.12
C TYR A 91 5.66 1.58 -1.60
N LYS A 92 6.20 2.38 -2.50
CA LYS A 92 6.95 3.59 -2.19
C LYS A 92 6.58 4.69 -3.16
N PHE A 93 6.30 5.86 -2.62
CA PHE A 93 5.94 7.06 -3.35
C PHE A 93 6.93 8.17 -3.01
N VAL A 94 7.57 8.74 -4.02
CA VAL A 94 8.52 9.84 -3.84
C VAL A 94 7.92 11.11 -4.44
N LYS A 95 7.70 12.10 -3.59
CA LYS A 95 7.33 13.46 -3.98
C LYS A 95 8.59 14.30 -4.13
N GLY A 96 8.89 14.70 -5.37
CA GLY A 96 10.03 15.57 -5.66
C GLY A 96 9.88 16.97 -5.06
N LEU A 97 11.02 17.66 -4.88
CA LEU A 97 11.08 19.03 -4.31
C LEU A 97 10.38 20.08 -5.19
N THR A 98 10.45 19.93 -6.51
CA THR A 98 9.99 20.96 -7.47
C THR A 98 8.81 20.54 -8.35
N SER A 99 8.60 19.23 -8.54
CA SER A 99 7.49 18.71 -9.37
C SER A 99 6.32 18.30 -8.51
N LEU A 100 5.08 18.52 -8.99
CA LEU A 100 3.87 18.00 -8.35
C LEU A 100 3.63 16.50 -8.60
N ASP A 101 4.39 15.92 -9.53
CA ASP A 101 4.33 14.49 -9.85
C ASP A 101 4.88 13.65 -8.71
N LEU A 102 4.45 12.39 -8.67
CA LEU A 102 5.01 11.36 -7.81
C LEU A 102 5.83 10.38 -8.63
N ASN A 103 6.78 9.70 -8.00
CA ASN A 103 7.36 8.48 -8.54
C ASN A 103 6.84 7.30 -7.70
N LEU A 104 6.22 6.32 -8.34
CA LEU A 104 5.74 5.10 -7.72
C LEU A 104 6.73 3.98 -7.97
N ILE A 105 7.14 3.32 -6.89
CA ILE A 105 7.96 2.12 -6.91
C ILE A 105 7.21 1.02 -6.17
N ILE A 106 7.06 -0.14 -6.81
CA ILE A 106 6.46 -1.33 -6.24
C ILE A 106 7.45 -2.49 -6.36
N ASP A 107 7.81 -3.07 -5.23
CA ASP A 107 8.63 -4.27 -5.15
C ASP A 107 7.82 -5.43 -4.57
N THR A 108 8.00 -6.64 -5.11
CA THR A 108 7.44 -7.86 -4.54
C THR A 108 8.50 -8.66 -3.78
N ASP A 109 8.08 -9.52 -2.86
CA ASP A 109 9.01 -10.43 -2.18
C ASP A 109 9.65 -11.46 -3.12
N SER A 110 9.04 -11.69 -4.30
CA SER A 110 9.60 -12.51 -5.39
C SER A 110 10.63 -11.77 -6.27
N GLY A 111 10.94 -10.50 -5.98
CA GLY A 111 11.93 -9.70 -6.71
C GLY A 111 11.41 -9.04 -7.99
N ILE A 112 10.09 -8.98 -8.19
CA ILE A 112 9.51 -8.20 -9.29
C ILE A 112 9.57 -6.73 -8.90
N HIS A 113 10.13 -5.92 -9.81
CA HIS A 113 10.27 -4.48 -9.65
C HIS A 113 9.41 -3.75 -10.68
N TYR A 114 8.63 -2.79 -10.19
CA TYR A 114 7.84 -1.88 -11.00
C TYR A 114 8.13 -0.45 -10.58
N GLU A 115 8.42 0.40 -11.55
CA GLU A 115 8.63 1.83 -11.33
C GLU A 115 7.93 2.61 -12.43
N THR A 116 7.31 3.73 -12.05
CA THR A 116 6.62 4.63 -12.96
C THR A 116 6.52 6.04 -12.37
N LYS A 117 6.62 7.03 -13.24
CA LYS A 117 6.32 8.42 -12.89
C LYS A 117 4.81 8.61 -12.98
N MET A 118 4.20 9.19 -11.95
CA MET A 118 2.77 9.46 -11.88
C MET A 118 2.50 10.97 -11.96
N PRO A 119 1.99 11.47 -13.09
CA PRO A 119 1.55 12.86 -13.21
C PRO A 119 0.38 13.15 -12.28
N LYS A 120 0.33 14.36 -11.71
CA LYS A 120 -0.85 14.81 -10.94
C LYS A 120 -2.05 14.96 -11.88
N LYS A 121 -3.21 14.44 -11.47
CA LYS A 121 -4.50 14.60 -12.16
C LYS A 121 -5.29 15.79 -11.63
#